data_AF-A0A0F4HAU9-F1
#
_entry.id   AF-A0A0F4HAU9-F1
#
_cell.length_a   1.000
_cell.length_b   1.000
_cell.length_c   1.000
_cell.angle_alpha   90.00
_cell.angle_beta   90.00
_cell.angle_gamma   90.00
#
_symmetry.space_group_name_H-M   'P 1'
#
loop_
_entity.id
_entity.type
_entity.pdbx_description
1 polymer ?
#
loop_
_entity_poly.entity_id
_entity_poly.type
_entity_poly.pdbx_seq_one_letter_code
_entity_poly.pdbx_strand_id
1 'polypeptide(L)'
;MEIILEKTTKPFFKKHAGSQALAKERIGAILEREQATGLTKVKLALRQPVAGRPCFELRCNLAKLGSVRVAFILDGQVARIWFISTSLQKATFTSEVSRVLREVSK
;
A
#
# COMPACT_ATOMS: atom_id res chain seq x y z
N MET A 1 -7.16 1.00 -12.93
CA MET A 1 -6.86 1.67 -11.66
C MET A 1 -5.53 2.39 -11.74
N GLU A 2 -5.56 3.68 -11.42
CA GLU A 2 -4.38 4.53 -11.31
C GLU A 2 -3.67 4.29 -9.97
N ILE A 3 -2.34 4.15 -10.01
CA ILE A 3 -1.50 4.01 -8.82
C ILE A 3 -0.70 5.29 -8.57
N ILE A 4 -1.03 5.97 -7.48
CA ILE A 4 -0.28 7.09 -6.94
C ILE A 4 0.64 6.56 -5.83
N LEU A 5 1.93 6.81 -5.96
CA LEU A 5 2.91 6.48 -4.94
C LEU A 5 3.18 7.73 -4.11
N GLU A 6 2.81 7.71 -2.83
CA GLU A 6 3.07 8.84 -1.95
C GLU A 6 4.57 8.94 -1.64
N LYS A 7 5.03 10.14 -1.24
CA LYS A 7 6.45 10.43 -0.96
C LYS A 7 7.06 9.46 0.07
N THR A 8 6.23 8.93 0.94
CA THR A 8 6.53 7.97 2.00
C THR A 8 6.94 6.59 1.47
N THR A 9 6.67 6.28 0.20
CA THR A 9 7.15 5.06 -0.48
C THR A 9 8.58 5.19 -1.01
N LYS A 10 9.14 6.41 -1.04
CA LYS A 10 10.50 6.68 -1.56
C LYS A 10 11.59 5.82 -0.89
N PRO A 11 11.61 5.62 0.45
CA PRO A 11 12.61 4.76 1.08
C PRO A 11 12.60 3.31 0.57
N PHE A 12 11.42 2.78 0.24
CA PHE A 12 11.28 1.45 -0.35
C PHE A 12 11.93 1.42 -1.74
N PHE A 13 11.57 2.35 -2.62
CA PHE A 13 12.10 2.38 -3.99
C PHE A 13 13.58 2.78 -4.08
N LYS A 14 14.13 3.46 -3.07
CA LYS A 14 15.58 3.63 -2.94
C LYS A 14 16.32 2.31 -2.77
N LYS A 15 15.77 1.38 -1.97
CA LYS A 15 16.33 0.04 -1.74
C LYS A 15 16.06 -0.92 -2.90
N HIS A 16 15.02 -0.64 -3.68
CA HIS A 16 14.55 -1.44 -4.79
C HIS A 16 14.52 -0.61 -6.08
N ALA A 17 15.67 -0.02 -6.44
CA ALA A 17 15.77 0.87 -7.60
C ALA A 17 15.33 0.16 -8.90
N GLY A 18 14.67 0.90 -9.80
CA GLY A 18 14.16 0.37 -11.07
C GLY A 18 12.90 -0.49 -10.96
N SER A 19 12.43 -0.82 -9.74
CA SER A 19 11.25 -1.68 -9.56
C SER A 19 9.90 -0.94 -9.55
N GLN A 20 9.92 0.39 -9.64
CA GLN A 20 8.73 1.22 -9.46
C GLN A 20 7.62 0.93 -10.49
N ALA A 21 7.98 0.78 -11.77
CA ALA A 21 7.02 0.48 -12.83
C ALA A 21 6.36 -0.88 -12.61
N LEU A 22 7.18 -1.92 -12.36
CA LEU A 22 6.70 -3.27 -12.05
C LEU A 22 5.80 -3.30 -10.81
N ALA A 23 6.19 -2.58 -9.75
CA ALA A 23 5.38 -2.49 -8.53
C ALA A 23 4.02 -1.85 -8.82
N LYS A 24 3.96 -0.74 -9.57
CA LYS A 24 2.70 -0.09 -9.95
C LYS A 24 1.80 -1.02 -10.75
N GLU A 25 2.34 -1.66 -11.79
CA GLU A 25 1.59 -2.58 -12.65
C GLU A 25 0.97 -3.73 -11.83
N ARG A 26 1.79 -4.40 -11.02
CA ARG A 26 1.37 -5.57 -10.24
C ARG A 26 0.41 -5.21 -9.12
N ILE A 27 0.67 -4.14 -8.39
CA ILE A 27 -0.23 -3.65 -7.33
C ILE A 27 -1.56 -3.23 -7.96
N GLY A 28 -1.54 -2.51 -9.09
CA GLY A 28 -2.73 -2.10 -9.83
C GLY A 28 -3.60 -3.29 -10.22
N ALA A 29 -3.04 -4.28 -10.91
CA ALA A 29 -3.79 -5.46 -11.35
C ALA A 29 -4.40 -6.25 -10.17
N ILE A 30 -3.69 -6.34 -9.04
CA ILE A 30 -4.20 -7.00 -7.84
C ILE A 30 -5.34 -6.20 -7.23
N LEU A 31 -5.16 -4.89 -7.07
CA LEU A 31 -6.17 -4.02 -6.50
C LEU A 31 -7.44 -3.95 -7.36
N GLU A 32 -7.32 -3.96 -8.69
CA GLU A 32 -8.48 -3.99 -9.60
C GLU A 32 -9.31 -5.25 -9.36
N ARG A 33 -8.65 -6.40 -9.25
CA ARG A 33 -9.31 -7.67 -8.94
C ARG A 33 -9.94 -7.65 -7.55
N GLU A 34 -9.23 -7.15 -6.55
CA GLU A 34 -9.78 -7.03 -5.19
C GLU A 34 -10.99 -6.11 -5.18
N GLN A 35 -10.96 -4.97 -5.87
CA GLN A 35 -12.10 -4.07 -5.97
C GLN A 35 -13.29 -4.72 -6.66
N ALA A 36 -13.08 -5.46 -7.76
CA ALA A 36 -14.13 -6.19 -8.46
C ALA A 36 -14.77 -7.31 -7.61
N THR A 37 -14.03 -7.83 -6.61
CA THR A 37 -14.49 -8.89 -5.70
C THR A 37 -14.93 -8.38 -4.33
N GLY A 38 -15.05 -7.06 -4.15
CA GLY A 38 -15.51 -6.47 -2.89
C GLY A 38 -14.46 -6.43 -1.78
N LEU A 39 -13.17 -6.39 -2.13
CA LEU A 39 -12.02 -6.21 -1.22
C LEU A 39 -11.86 -7.34 -0.19
N THR A 40 -12.22 -8.57 -0.55
CA THR A 40 -12.28 -9.70 0.39
C THR A 40 -10.92 -10.15 0.96
N LYS A 41 -9.80 -9.88 0.28
CA LYS A 41 -8.47 -10.29 0.73
C LYS A 41 -7.64 -9.17 1.33
N VAL A 42 -8.20 -7.97 1.44
CA VAL A 42 -7.54 -6.83 2.10
C VAL A 42 -7.98 -6.74 3.56
N LYS A 43 -7.18 -6.09 4.39
CA LYS A 43 -7.46 -5.87 5.82
C LYS A 43 -7.42 -4.38 6.11
N LEU A 44 -8.02 -3.94 7.21
CA LEU A 44 -7.77 -2.58 7.70
C LEU A 44 -6.33 -2.50 8.22
N ALA A 45 -5.55 -1.58 7.65
CA ALA A 45 -4.20 -1.24 8.12
C ALA A 45 -4.28 -0.43 9.42
N LEU A 46 -5.27 0.47 9.49
CA LEU A 46 -5.53 1.34 10.64
C LEU A 46 -6.97 1.17 11.12
N ARG A 47 -7.18 1.30 12.44
CA ARG A 47 -8.53 1.34 13.02
C ARG A 47 -9.26 2.65 12.73
N GLN A 48 -8.50 3.76 12.70
CA GLN A 48 -9.04 5.09 12.44
C GLN A 48 -8.87 5.44 10.96
N PRO A 49 -9.86 6.07 10.33
CA PRO A 49 -9.76 6.55 8.96
C PRO A 49 -8.73 7.67 8.84
N VAL A 50 -8.17 7.83 7.64
CA VAL A 50 -7.27 8.90 7.25
C VAL A 50 -8.05 9.84 6.35
N ALA A 51 -8.19 11.11 6.73
CA ALA A 51 -8.98 12.09 5.97
C ALA A 51 -10.39 11.56 5.58
N GLY A 52 -11.05 10.86 6.50
CA GLY A 52 -12.39 10.29 6.27
C GLY A 52 -12.42 9.02 5.41
N ARG A 53 -11.27 8.48 4.97
CA ARG A 53 -11.18 7.26 4.16
C ARG A 53 -10.50 6.12 4.93
N PRO A 54 -10.94 4.86 4.77
CA PRO A 54 -10.27 3.71 5.37
C PRO A 54 -8.88 3.49 4.74
N CYS A 55 -7.89 3.20 5.58
CA CYS A 55 -6.59 2.74 5.13
C CYS A 55 -6.53 1.21 5.21
N PHE A 56 -6.28 0.58 4.06
CA PHE A 56 -6.22 -0.86 3.90
C PHE A 56 -4.79 -1.36 3.81
N GLU A 57 -4.61 -2.64 4.11
CA GLU A 57 -3.39 -3.42 3.94
C GLU A 57 -3.70 -4.62 3.05
N LEU A 58 -2.81 -4.90 2.09
CA LEU A 58 -2.81 -6.18 1.38
C LEU A 58 -1.40 -6.78 1.34
N ARG A 59 -1.33 -8.10 1.30
CA ARG A 59 -0.10 -8.83 1.01
C ARG A 59 -0.10 -9.27 -0.45
N CYS A 60 0.91 -8.87 -1.22
CA CYS A 60 1.07 -9.27 -2.61
C CYS A 60 2.50 -9.73 -2.90
N ASN A 61 2.67 -10.48 -3.98
CA ASN A 61 3.99 -10.85 -4.47
C ASN A 61 4.32 -9.98 -5.69
N LEU A 62 5.47 -9.30 -5.64
CA LEU A 62 5.98 -8.43 -6.70
C LEU A 62 7.08 -9.11 -7.52
N ALA A 63 6.88 -10.38 -7.84
CA ALA A 63 7.80 -11.23 -8.59
C ALA A 63 9.22 -11.25 -7.98
N LYS A 64 10.20 -10.63 -8.66
CA LYS A 64 11.60 -10.59 -8.21
C LYS A 64 11.81 -9.86 -6.88
N LEU A 65 10.87 -9.00 -6.49
CA LEU A 65 10.87 -8.32 -5.18
C LEU A 65 10.30 -9.19 -4.05
N GLY A 66 9.70 -10.33 -4.39
CA GLY A 66 9.09 -11.24 -3.43
C GLY A 66 7.79 -10.70 -2.82
N SER A 67 7.45 -11.25 -1.65
CA SER A 67 6.24 -10.86 -0.93
C SER A 67 6.42 -9.50 -0.25
N VAL A 68 5.44 -8.62 -0.43
CA VAL A 68 5.35 -7.33 0.25
C VAL A 68 3.99 -7.14 0.91
N ARG A 69 3.96 -6.27 1.93
CA ARG A 69 2.75 -5.66 2.47
C ARG A 69 2.64 -4.24 1.92
N VAL A 70 1.44 -3.86 1.51
CA VAL A 70 1.13 -2.56 0.91
C VAL A 70 0.02 -1.92 1.71
N ALA A 71 0.24 -0.69 2.18
CA ALA A 71 -0.78 0.13 2.81
C ALA A 71 -1.30 1.14 1.79
N PHE A 72 -2.62 1.23 1.64
CA PHE A 72 -3.23 2.04 0.61
C PHE A 72 -4.59 2.60 1.01
N ILE A 73 -4.99 3.67 0.33
CA ILE A 73 -6.35 4.21 0.39
C ILE A 73 -6.91 4.13 -1.03
N LEU A 74 -8.15 3.65 -1.15
CA LEU A 74 -8.90 3.63 -2.41
C LEU A 74 -9.84 4.83 -2.48
N ASP A 75 -9.84 5.50 -3.62
CA ASP A 75 -10.81 6.53 -3.99
C ASP A 75 -11.27 6.29 -5.43
N GLY A 76 -12.40 5.60 -5.59
CA GLY A 76 -12.87 5.15 -6.89
C GLY A 76 -11.86 4.24 -7.60
N GLN A 77 -11.31 4.69 -8.72
CA GLN A 77 -10.31 3.98 -9.53
C GLN A 77 -8.87 4.41 -9.24
N VAL A 78 -8.64 5.17 -8.17
CA VAL A 78 -7.31 5.62 -7.75
C VAL A 78 -6.93 4.92 -6.45
N ALA A 79 -5.76 4.28 -6.44
CA ALA A 79 -5.14 3.79 -5.22
C ALA A 79 -3.91 4.63 -4.87
N ARG A 80 -3.96 5.27 -3.69
CA ARG A 80 -2.81 5.94 -3.09
C ARG A 80 -2.06 4.99 -2.19
N ILE A 81 -0.82 4.69 -2.54
CA ILE A 81 0.05 3.79 -1.79
C ILE A 81 0.89 4.61 -0.81
N TRP A 82 0.68 4.35 0.46
CA TRP A 82 1.31 5.10 1.56
C TRP A 82 2.54 4.40 2.10
N PHE A 83 2.59 3.07 2.05
CA PHE A 83 3.71 2.33 2.62
C PHE A 83 3.86 0.96 1.99
N ILE A 84 5.10 0.52 1.79
CA ILE A 84 5.44 -0.79 1.25
C ILE A 84 6.57 -1.39 2.09
N SER A 85 6.44 -2.66 2.48
CA SER A 85 7.47 -3.38 3.20
C SER A 85 7.56 -4.84 2.77
N THR A 86 8.78 -5.37 2.64
CA THR A 86 9.06 -6.79 2.33
C THR A 86 9.06 -7.69 3.56
N SER A 87 9.26 -7.15 4.77
CA SER A 87 9.65 -7.95 5.94
C SER A 87 8.83 -7.69 7.20
N LEU A 88 8.06 -6.59 7.26
CA LEU A 88 7.36 -6.24 8.50
C LEU A 88 6.21 -7.22 8.77
N GLN A 89 6.13 -7.65 10.03
CA GLN A 89 4.97 -8.37 10.55
C GLN A 89 3.79 -7.41 10.77
N LYS A 90 2.57 -7.94 10.89
CA LYS A 90 1.33 -7.14 10.88
C LYS A 90 1.34 -6.00 11.91
N ALA A 91 1.68 -6.29 13.17
CA ALA A 91 1.64 -5.30 14.23
C ALA A 91 2.61 -4.13 13.98
N THR A 92 3.86 -4.46 13.60
CA THR A 92 4.87 -3.46 13.24
C THR A 92 4.47 -2.68 11.99
N PHE A 93 3.88 -3.35 11.00
CA PHE A 93 3.38 -2.72 9.79
C PHE A 93 2.30 -1.66 10.09
N THR A 94 1.28 -2.01 10.88
CA THR A 94 0.25 -1.05 11.33
C THR A 94 0.85 0.15 12.06
N SER A 95 1.83 -0.07 12.95
CA SER A 95 2.50 1.00 13.69
C SER A 95 3.25 1.96 12.75
N GLU A 96 4.01 1.42 11.81
CA GLU A 96 4.75 2.22 10.82
C GLU A 96 3.81 3.01 9.91
N VAL A 97 2.72 2.37 9.44
CA VAL A 97 1.68 3.06 8.64
C VAL A 97 1.07 4.22 9.44
N SER A 98 0.74 4.00 10.72
CA SER A 98 0.20 5.07 11.57
C SER A 98 1.20 6.22 11.75
N ARG A 99 2.49 5.92 11.89
CA ARG A 99 3.53 6.95 12.03
C ARG A 99 3.65 7.76 10.75
N VAL A 100 3.83 7.08 9.63
CA VAL A 100 3.98 7.68 8.30
C VAL A 100 2.83 8.62 7.97
N LEU A 101 1.59 8.20 8.23
CA LEU A 101 0.41 9.01 7.94
C LEU A 101 0.25 10.21 8.87
N ARG A 102 0.67 10.12 10.13
CA ARG A 102 0.70 11.27 11.06
C ARG A 102 1.74 12.31 10.64
N GLU A 103 2.88 11.89 10.12
CA GLU A 103 3.95 12.79 9.68
C GLU A 103 3.55 13.58 8.42
N VAL A 104 2.72 13.02 7.54
CA VAL A 104 2.24 13.70 6.31
C VAL A 104 0.99 14.56 6.54
N SER A 105 0.26 14.34 7.65
CA SER A 105 -0.95 15.12 7.99
C SER A 105 -0.65 16.38 8.82
N LYS A 106 0.63 16.69 9.07
CA LYS A 106 1.10 17.90 9.73
C LYS A 106 1.60 18.89 8.67
#